data_AF-A3EY35-F1
#
_entry.id   AF-A3EY35-F1
#
_cell.length_a   1.000
_cell.length_b   1.000
_cell.length_c   1.000
_cell.angle_alpha   90.00
_cell.angle_beta   90.00
_cell.angle_gamma   90.00
#
_symmetry.space_group_name_H-M   'P 1'
#
loop_
_entity.id
_entity.type
_entity.pdbx_description
1 polymer ?
#
loop_
_entity_poly.entity_id
_entity_poly.type
_entity_poly.pdbx_seq_one_letter_code
_entity_poly.pdbx_strand_id
1 'polypeptide(L)'
;QQIVTLTYPHIGNTGTTPEDAESNRVWAAGLIIRDLPLLASNWRNKQSLPDYLRENGCVAIADIDTRRLTRILREKGSQNGCILAGDDATEEKALELARSFPGLKGMDLAKVVSCADSYEWRSSVWELATDSHPEIPAGKLPYHVVAYDFGVKLNILRMLVARGCRLTVVPAQTPASAVLALSPDGVFLSNGPGDPEPCDYAIQAIKDIL
;
A
#
# COMPACT_ATOMS: atom_id res chain seq x y z
N GLN A 1 4.42 -8.32 3.02
CA GLN A 1 5.10 -8.68 1.76
C GLN A 1 4.25 -9.70 1.00
N GLN A 2 3.68 -9.33 -0.14
CA GLN A 2 2.77 -10.20 -0.90
C GLN A 2 3.08 -10.10 -2.39
N ILE A 3 2.94 -11.22 -3.10
CA ILE A 3 2.97 -11.27 -4.56
C ILE A 3 1.55 -11.10 -5.06
N VAL A 4 1.32 -10.09 -5.91
CA VAL A 4 0.00 -9.75 -6.41
C VAL A 4 -0.22 -10.43 -7.75
N THR A 5 -1.25 -11.28 -7.86
CA THR A 5 -1.71 -11.84 -9.13
C THR A 5 -2.98 -11.14 -9.57
N LEU A 6 -2.95 -10.51 -10.75
CA LEU A 6 -4.12 -9.83 -11.31
C LEU A 6 -4.88 -10.76 -12.27
N THR A 7 -6.21 -10.78 -12.11
CA THR A 7 -7.10 -11.66 -12.87
C THR A 7 -7.53 -11.06 -14.20
N TYR A 8 -7.58 -9.73 -14.32
CA TYR A 8 -7.82 -9.06 -15.59
C TYR A 8 -6.60 -9.24 -16.50
N PRO A 9 -6.78 -9.65 -17.78
CA PRO A 9 -5.68 -10.14 -18.59
C PRO A 9 -4.67 -9.06 -18.97
N HIS A 10 -5.13 -7.87 -19.36
CA HIS A 10 -4.28 -6.79 -19.85
C HIS A 10 -3.99 -5.81 -18.72
N ILE A 11 -2.76 -5.80 -18.22
CA ILE A 11 -2.34 -4.93 -17.12
C ILE A 11 -1.31 -3.93 -17.64
N GLY A 12 -1.59 -2.64 -17.48
CA GLY A 12 -0.73 -1.54 -17.94
C GLY A 12 -1.30 -0.71 -19.09
N ASN A 13 -2.56 -0.94 -19.49
CA ASN A 13 -3.20 -0.27 -20.64
C ASN A 13 -3.21 1.26 -20.51
N THR A 14 -3.25 1.78 -19.29
CA THR A 14 -3.26 3.21 -18.98
C THR A 14 -1.90 3.76 -18.58
N GLY A 15 -0.86 2.93 -18.57
CA GLY A 15 0.44 3.26 -17.99
C GLY A 15 0.30 3.61 -16.51
N THR A 16 1.14 4.53 -16.03
CA THR A 16 1.17 4.96 -14.63
C THR A 16 1.20 6.49 -14.52
N THR A 17 0.71 6.99 -13.39
CA THR A 17 0.80 8.41 -13.01
C THR A 17 1.04 8.51 -11.49
N PRO A 18 1.87 9.46 -11.02
CA PRO A 18 2.08 9.67 -9.58
C PRO A 18 0.78 9.97 -8.81
N GLU A 19 -0.21 10.58 -9.47
CA GLU A 19 -1.50 10.90 -8.85
C GLU A 19 -2.31 9.65 -8.46
N ASP A 20 -2.06 8.50 -9.09
CA ASP A 20 -2.73 7.24 -8.76
C ASP A 20 -1.98 6.45 -7.67
N ALA A 21 -0.86 6.97 -7.15
CA ALA A 21 -0.11 6.35 -6.08
C ALA A 21 -0.84 6.46 -4.74
N GLU A 22 -1.00 5.31 -4.08
CA GLU A 22 -1.64 5.17 -2.77
C GLU A 22 -0.64 5.10 -1.60
N SER A 23 0.66 5.16 -1.90
CA SER A 23 1.77 5.12 -0.95
C SER A 23 3.03 5.71 -1.58
N ASN A 24 4.07 5.94 -0.77
CA ASN A 24 5.37 6.47 -1.20
C ASN A 24 6.21 5.51 -2.06
N ARG A 25 5.85 4.22 -2.10
CA ARG A 25 6.52 3.18 -2.90
C ARG A 25 5.56 2.06 -3.28
N VAL A 26 5.99 1.18 -4.18
CA VAL A 26 5.33 -0.11 -4.42
C VAL A 26 5.63 -1.08 -3.27
N TRP A 27 4.58 -1.49 -2.55
CA TRP A 27 4.68 -2.43 -1.41
C TRP A 27 4.51 -3.90 -1.80
N ALA A 28 4.00 -4.18 -3.01
CA ALA A 28 3.94 -5.53 -3.53
C ALA A 28 5.37 -6.08 -3.67
N ALA A 29 5.60 -7.30 -3.20
CA ALA A 29 6.89 -7.99 -3.34
C ALA A 29 7.12 -8.46 -4.79
N GLY A 30 6.03 -8.63 -5.55
CA GLY A 30 6.09 -8.88 -6.97
C GLY A 30 4.72 -8.83 -7.62
N LEU A 31 4.72 -8.80 -8.96
CA LEU A 31 3.51 -8.71 -9.77
C LEU A 31 3.43 -9.85 -10.79
N ILE A 32 2.27 -10.47 -10.87
CA ILE A 32 1.98 -11.56 -11.80
C ILE A 32 0.79 -11.18 -12.67
N ILE A 33 0.99 -11.16 -13.98
CA ILE A 33 -0.03 -10.78 -14.97
C ILE A 33 -0.11 -11.77 -16.11
N ARG A 34 -1.21 -11.74 -16.86
CA ARG A 34 -1.36 -12.54 -18.07
C ARG A 34 -0.67 -11.89 -19.25
N ASP A 35 -0.95 -10.62 -19.50
CA ASP A 35 -0.49 -9.91 -20.70
C ASP A 35 -0.13 -8.47 -20.35
N LEU A 36 1.00 -8.03 -20.88
CA LEU A 36 1.46 -6.66 -20.84
C LEU A 36 1.17 -6.02 -22.21
N PRO A 37 0.32 -4.99 -22.29
CA PRO A 37 0.04 -4.30 -23.54
C PRO A 37 1.29 -3.69 -24.16
N LEU A 38 1.35 -3.69 -25.50
CA LEU A 38 2.45 -3.08 -26.26
C LEU A 38 2.60 -1.58 -26.00
N LEU A 39 1.50 -0.88 -25.72
CA LEU A 39 1.45 0.56 -25.49
C LEU A 39 0.51 0.90 -24.33
N ALA A 40 0.95 1.82 -23.48
CA ALA A 40 0.08 2.54 -22.57
C ALA A 40 -0.60 3.71 -23.27
N SER A 41 -1.94 3.71 -23.31
CA SER A 41 -2.75 4.69 -24.04
C SER A 41 -3.78 5.34 -23.11
N ASN A 42 -3.34 6.38 -22.40
CA ASN A 42 -4.20 7.23 -21.58
C ASN A 42 -3.61 8.63 -21.50
N TRP A 43 -4.44 9.67 -21.45
CA TRP A 43 -3.98 11.06 -21.39
C TRP A 43 -3.26 11.41 -20.08
N ARG A 44 -3.55 10.67 -18.98
CA ARG A 44 -2.87 10.80 -17.68
C ARG A 44 -1.55 10.04 -17.61
N ASN A 45 -1.27 9.16 -18.57
CA ASN A 45 -0.06 8.35 -18.57
C ASN A 45 1.19 9.24 -18.53
N LYS A 46 2.08 9.01 -17.56
CA LYS A 46 3.40 9.65 -17.46
C LYS A 46 4.54 8.67 -17.69
N GLN A 47 4.30 7.37 -17.50
CA GLN A 47 5.32 6.34 -17.57
C GLN A 47 4.71 4.96 -17.90
N SER A 48 5.47 4.12 -18.60
CA SER A 48 5.06 2.73 -18.85
C SER A 48 5.05 1.91 -17.54
N LEU A 49 4.18 0.90 -17.46
CA LEU A 49 4.18 -0.01 -16.31
C LEU A 49 5.53 -0.72 -16.10
N PRO A 50 6.22 -1.24 -17.14
CA PRO A 50 7.53 -1.87 -16.96
C PRO A 50 8.58 -0.93 -16.37
N ASP A 51 8.64 0.32 -16.83
CA ASP A 51 9.63 1.28 -16.33
C ASP A 51 9.33 1.65 -14.87
N TYR A 52 8.06 1.86 -14.55
CA TYR A 52 7.60 2.11 -13.18
C TYR A 52 7.98 0.96 -12.23
N LEU A 53 7.83 -0.29 -12.66
CA LEU A 53 8.18 -1.47 -11.85
C LEU A 53 9.70 -1.57 -11.64
N ARG A 54 10.51 -1.29 -12.68
CA ARG A 54 11.98 -1.29 -12.57
C ARG A 54 12.47 -0.22 -11.61
N GLU A 55 11.96 1.00 -11.71
CA GLU A 55 12.34 2.11 -10.82
C GLU A 55 11.99 1.83 -9.35
N ASN A 56 10.89 1.10 -9.11
CA ASN A 56 10.47 0.71 -7.77
C ASN A 56 11.10 -0.61 -7.28
N GLY A 57 11.98 -1.24 -8.07
CA GLY A 57 12.61 -2.52 -7.72
C GLY A 57 11.61 -3.66 -7.55
N CYS A 58 10.47 -3.62 -8.25
CA CYS A 58 9.42 -4.63 -8.16
C CYS A 58 9.61 -5.70 -9.24
N VAL A 59 9.86 -6.94 -8.83
CA VAL A 59 9.99 -8.07 -9.75
C VAL A 59 8.62 -8.47 -10.27
N ALA A 60 8.47 -8.58 -11.59
CA ALA A 60 7.21 -8.93 -12.22
C ALA A 60 7.38 -9.98 -13.33
N ILE A 61 6.32 -10.75 -13.57
CA ILE A 61 6.27 -11.76 -14.63
C ILE A 61 4.92 -11.67 -15.38
N ALA A 62 5.00 -11.77 -16.71
CA ALA A 62 3.86 -11.81 -17.63
C ALA A 62 3.82 -13.15 -18.37
N ASP A 63 2.83 -13.33 -19.25
CA ASP A 63 2.67 -14.53 -20.09
C ASP A 63 2.46 -15.86 -19.37
N ILE A 64 1.91 -15.78 -18.14
CA ILE A 64 1.47 -16.97 -17.42
C ILE A 64 -0.06 -17.13 -17.44
N ASP A 65 -0.52 -18.37 -17.28
CA ASP A 65 -1.94 -18.66 -17.06
C ASP A 65 -2.36 -18.23 -15.64
N THR A 66 -2.68 -16.94 -15.49
CA THR A 66 -3.19 -16.39 -14.22
C THR A 66 -4.51 -17.02 -13.80
N ARG A 67 -5.33 -17.53 -14.73
CA ARG A 67 -6.58 -18.24 -14.40
C ARG A 67 -6.30 -19.56 -13.71
N ARG A 68 -5.32 -20.34 -14.19
CA ARG A 68 -4.85 -21.57 -13.51
C ARG A 68 -4.34 -21.25 -12.12
N LEU A 69 -3.50 -20.22 -11.96
CA LEU A 69 -2.96 -19.81 -10.67
C LEU A 69 -4.09 -19.41 -9.70
N THR A 70 -5.03 -18.56 -10.12
CA THR A 70 -6.17 -18.15 -9.30
C THR A 70 -7.03 -19.33 -8.86
N ARG A 71 -7.24 -20.33 -9.74
CA ARG A 71 -7.96 -21.56 -9.36
C ARG A 71 -7.23 -22.35 -8.28
N ILE A 72 -5.92 -22.52 -8.42
CA ILE A 72 -5.09 -23.21 -7.42
C ILE A 72 -5.17 -22.50 -6.07
N LEU A 73 -5.05 -21.17 -6.05
CA LEU A 73 -5.14 -20.38 -4.81
C LEU A 73 -6.54 -20.43 -4.19
N ARG A 74 -7.60 -20.48 -5.00
CA ARG A 74 -8.98 -20.62 -4.53
C ARG A 74 -9.25 -22.01 -3.93
N GLU A 75 -8.72 -23.06 -4.54
CA GLU A 75 -8.97 -24.46 -4.12
C GLU A 75 -8.07 -24.89 -2.95
N LYS A 76 -6.81 -24.45 -2.92
CA LYS A 76 -5.81 -24.87 -1.93
C LYS A 76 -5.49 -23.81 -0.86
N GLY A 77 -6.05 -22.62 -0.99
CA GLY A 77 -5.72 -21.47 -0.16
C GLY A 77 -4.43 -20.76 -0.58
N SER A 78 -4.10 -19.71 0.17
CA SER A 78 -2.90 -18.88 -0.04
C SER A 78 -1.63 -19.72 0.10
N GLN A 79 -0.70 -19.53 -0.84
CA GLN A 79 0.59 -20.20 -0.87
C GLN A 79 1.70 -19.17 -0.94
N ASN A 80 2.84 -19.49 -0.31
CA ASN A 80 4.07 -18.75 -0.52
C ASN A 80 4.56 -18.99 -1.95
N GLY A 81 5.22 -18.00 -2.54
CA GLY A 81 5.74 -18.08 -3.89
C GLY A 81 7.00 -17.25 -4.04
N CYS A 82 7.73 -17.52 -5.12
CA CYS A 82 8.91 -16.77 -5.51
C CYS A 82 8.79 -16.44 -7.00
N ILE A 83 9.14 -15.21 -7.37
CA ILE A 83 9.38 -14.83 -8.77
C ILE A 83 10.89 -14.62 -8.90
N LEU A 84 11.50 -15.32 -9.84
CA LEU A 84 12.91 -15.18 -10.17
C LEU A 84 13.01 -14.78 -11.63
N ALA A 85 13.69 -13.66 -11.89
CA ALA A 85 13.88 -13.11 -13.23
C ALA A 85 15.37 -12.81 -13.45
N GLY A 86 15.92 -13.23 -14.59
CA GLY A 86 17.34 -13.09 -14.95
C GLY A 86 17.90 -14.39 -15.52
N ASP A 87 19.13 -14.33 -16.06
CA ASP A 87 19.77 -15.45 -16.74
C ASP A 87 20.09 -16.63 -15.80
N ASP A 88 20.32 -16.34 -14.51
CA ASP A 88 20.59 -17.34 -13.47
C ASP A 88 19.30 -17.90 -12.82
N ALA A 89 18.13 -17.67 -13.41
CA ALA A 89 16.86 -18.12 -12.86
C ALA A 89 16.67 -19.63 -13.07
N THR A 90 16.75 -20.40 -11.98
CA THR A 90 16.49 -21.85 -11.98
C THR A 90 15.25 -22.21 -11.16
N GLU A 91 14.56 -23.29 -11.56
CA GLU A 91 13.38 -23.79 -10.85
C GLU A 91 13.72 -24.21 -9.42
N GLU A 92 14.87 -24.87 -9.23
CA GLU A 92 15.31 -25.36 -7.93
C GLU A 92 15.49 -24.21 -6.93
N LYS A 93 16.15 -23.13 -7.37
CA LYS A 93 16.39 -21.94 -6.54
C LYS A 93 15.08 -21.21 -6.23
N ALA A 94 14.17 -21.09 -7.19
CA ALA A 94 12.87 -20.47 -6.97
C ALA A 94 12.02 -21.27 -5.96
N LEU A 95 12.04 -22.60 -6.05
CA LEU A 95 11.34 -23.49 -5.12
C LEU A 95 11.94 -23.46 -3.71
N GLU A 96 13.27 -23.40 -3.60
CA GLU A 96 13.96 -23.25 -2.31
C GLU A 96 13.53 -21.95 -1.62
N LEU A 97 13.61 -20.82 -2.32
CA LEU A 97 13.21 -19.50 -1.80
C LEU A 97 11.72 -19.44 -1.42
N ALA A 98 10.85 -20.06 -2.22
CA ALA A 98 9.42 -20.11 -1.92
C ALA A 98 9.12 -20.90 -0.64
N ARG A 99 9.86 -21.99 -0.38
CA ARG A 99 9.70 -22.85 0.80
C ARG A 99 10.34 -22.25 2.05
N SER A 100 11.43 -21.50 1.91
CA SER A 100 12.11 -20.87 3.03
C SER A 100 11.36 -19.66 3.61
N PHE A 101 10.34 -19.15 2.91
CA PHE A 101 9.57 -18.00 3.41
C PHE A 101 8.74 -18.40 4.65
N PRO A 102 8.95 -17.74 5.81
CA PRO A 102 8.31 -18.12 7.08
C PRO A 102 6.79 -17.88 7.13
N GLY A 103 6.22 -17.22 6.13
CA GLY A 103 4.80 -16.86 6.07
C GLY A 103 4.50 -15.50 6.72
N LEU A 104 3.24 -15.08 6.61
CA LEU A 104 2.77 -13.77 7.10
C LEU A 104 2.12 -13.83 8.49
N LYS A 105 1.77 -15.02 8.97
CA LYS A 105 1.04 -15.19 10.23
C LYS A 105 1.97 -14.88 11.41
N GLY A 106 1.51 -14.02 12.32
CA GLY A 106 2.30 -13.56 13.47
C GLY A 106 3.38 -12.53 13.13
N MET A 107 3.42 -12.00 11.91
CA MET A 107 4.31 -10.89 11.56
C MET A 107 3.61 -9.55 11.74
N ASP A 108 4.13 -8.74 12.66
CA ASP A 108 3.80 -7.33 12.79
C ASP A 108 4.45 -6.55 11.63
N LEU A 109 3.69 -6.44 10.54
CA LEU A 109 4.08 -5.68 9.36
C LEU A 109 3.68 -4.20 9.44
N ALA A 110 2.78 -3.85 10.36
CA ALA A 110 2.33 -2.47 10.55
C ALA A 110 3.49 -1.54 10.91
N LYS A 111 4.36 -1.94 11.84
CA LYS A 111 5.57 -1.17 12.18
C LYS A 111 6.58 -1.03 11.03
N VAL A 112 6.58 -1.97 10.08
CA VAL A 112 7.53 -2.00 8.97
C VAL A 112 7.14 -0.99 7.89
N VAL A 113 5.83 -0.75 7.74
CA VAL A 113 5.28 0.14 6.71
C VAL A 113 4.91 1.53 7.23
N SER A 114 4.95 1.72 8.55
CA SER A 114 4.64 2.98 9.22
C SER A 114 5.65 4.09 8.89
N CYS A 115 5.21 5.34 8.99
CA CYS A 115 6.08 6.49 8.96
C CYS A 115 7.08 6.50 10.14
N ALA A 116 8.27 7.06 9.89
CA ALA A 116 9.32 7.19 10.91
C ALA A 116 9.03 8.36 11.87
N ASP A 117 8.60 9.49 11.31
CA ASP A 117 8.30 10.72 12.03
C ASP A 117 6.85 11.15 11.76
N SER A 118 6.25 11.79 12.77
CA SER A 118 4.91 12.37 12.62
C SER A 118 4.92 13.51 11.62
N TYR A 119 3.87 13.61 10.80
CA TYR A 119 3.75 14.65 9.79
C TYR A 119 2.31 15.16 9.67
N GLU A 120 2.16 16.38 9.14
CA GLU A 120 0.86 16.95 8.83
C GLU A 120 0.42 16.56 7.41
N TRP A 121 -0.86 16.24 7.24
CA TRP A 121 -1.44 15.95 5.93
C TRP A 121 -2.67 16.83 5.64
N ARG A 122 -2.65 17.48 4.47
CA ARG A 122 -3.70 18.42 4.01
C ARG A 122 -4.05 18.28 2.52
N SER A 123 -3.52 17.26 1.85
CA SER A 123 -3.85 16.98 0.45
C SER A 123 -5.23 16.31 0.35
N SER A 124 -6.08 16.77 -0.55
CA SER A 124 -7.48 16.35 -0.72
C SER A 124 -7.66 15.37 -1.90
N VAL A 125 -8.90 15.00 -2.19
CA VAL A 125 -9.28 14.11 -3.31
C VAL A 125 -8.83 14.69 -4.66
N TRP A 126 -8.50 13.80 -5.60
CA TRP A 126 -8.02 14.18 -6.92
C TRP A 126 -9.09 14.97 -7.71
N GLU A 127 -8.65 16.00 -8.44
CA GLU A 127 -9.52 16.82 -9.28
C GLU A 127 -9.17 16.70 -10.77
N LEU A 128 -10.17 16.34 -11.58
CA LEU A 128 -10.00 16.18 -13.04
C LEU A 128 -9.56 17.48 -13.73
N ALA A 129 -10.04 18.64 -13.26
CA ALA A 129 -9.77 19.92 -13.89
C ALA A 129 -8.28 20.33 -13.81
N THR A 130 -7.57 19.88 -12.78
CA THR A 130 -6.17 20.21 -12.53
C THR A 130 -5.23 19.01 -12.70
N ASP A 131 -5.77 17.80 -12.84
CA ASP A 131 -5.03 16.52 -12.80
C ASP A 131 -4.11 16.44 -11.58
N SER A 132 -4.63 16.83 -10.41
CA SER A 132 -3.83 16.90 -9.18
C SER A 132 -4.67 16.71 -7.91
N HIS A 133 -3.99 16.44 -6.80
CA HIS A 133 -4.56 16.55 -5.46
C HIS A 133 -4.33 17.93 -4.84
N PRO A 134 -5.36 18.78 -4.68
CA PRO A 134 -5.19 20.10 -4.10
C PRO A 134 -4.89 20.02 -2.60
N GLU A 135 -4.08 20.94 -2.10
CA GLU A 135 -3.82 21.10 -0.67
C GLU A 135 -4.76 22.14 -0.06
N ILE A 136 -5.40 21.79 1.05
CA ILE A 136 -6.36 22.67 1.72
C ILE A 136 -5.65 23.47 2.84
N PRO A 137 -5.79 24.80 2.87
CA PRO A 137 -5.26 25.61 3.97
C PRO A 137 -5.79 25.15 5.33
N ALA A 138 -4.93 25.07 6.34
CA ALA A 138 -5.30 24.55 7.66
C ALA A 138 -6.49 25.31 8.29
N GLY A 139 -6.60 26.63 8.08
CA GLY A 139 -7.72 27.44 8.56
C GLY A 139 -9.08 27.12 7.91
N LYS A 140 -9.12 26.27 6.88
CA LYS A 140 -10.36 25.78 6.24
C LYS A 140 -10.71 24.34 6.66
N LEU A 141 -9.94 23.75 7.57
CA LEU A 141 -10.12 22.40 8.09
C LEU A 141 -10.53 22.48 9.56
N PRO A 142 -11.84 22.52 9.87
CA PRO A 142 -12.34 22.80 11.22
C PRO A 142 -12.04 21.70 12.24
N TYR A 143 -11.73 20.48 11.80
CA TYR A 143 -11.48 19.34 12.69
C TYR A 143 -10.01 18.92 12.68
N HIS A 144 -9.47 18.53 13.83
CA HIS A 144 -8.15 17.93 13.95
C HIS A 144 -8.27 16.43 14.26
N VAL A 145 -7.82 15.60 13.32
CA VAL A 145 -7.79 14.14 13.50
C VAL A 145 -6.35 13.66 13.57
N VAL A 146 -6.03 12.86 14.58
CA VAL A 146 -4.74 12.15 14.66
C VAL A 146 -4.90 10.76 14.06
N ALA A 147 -4.12 10.45 13.04
CA ALA A 147 -4.18 9.19 12.32
C ALA A 147 -2.95 8.32 12.62
N TYR A 148 -3.15 7.14 13.21
CA TYR A 148 -2.08 6.15 13.31
C TYR A 148 -1.78 5.57 11.93
N ASP A 149 -0.52 5.61 11.52
CA ASP A 149 -0.04 5.00 10.29
C ASP A 149 0.39 3.55 10.52
N PHE A 150 -0.53 2.62 10.25
CA PHE A 150 -0.25 1.19 10.18
C PHE A 150 0.08 0.73 8.75
N GLY A 151 0.34 1.64 7.82
CA GLY A 151 0.40 1.41 6.37
C GLY A 151 -0.73 2.11 5.63
N VAL A 152 -1.02 3.35 6.01
CA VAL A 152 -2.18 4.11 5.54
C VAL A 152 -2.12 4.33 4.04
N LYS A 153 -3.26 4.10 3.39
CA LYS A 153 -3.46 4.50 2.00
C LYS A 153 -3.70 6.01 1.92
N LEU A 154 -3.00 6.69 1.01
CA LEU A 154 -3.11 8.14 0.84
C LEU A 154 -4.55 8.59 0.58
N ASN A 155 -5.36 7.81 -0.15
CA ASN A 155 -6.74 8.21 -0.42
C ASN A 155 -7.65 8.27 0.81
N ILE A 156 -7.36 7.52 1.87
CA ILE A 156 -8.10 7.65 3.14
C ILE A 156 -7.85 9.05 3.72
N LEU A 157 -6.59 9.47 3.77
CA LEU A 157 -6.20 10.79 4.26
C LEU A 157 -6.85 11.89 3.40
N ARG A 158 -6.79 11.75 2.06
CA ARG A 158 -7.44 12.65 1.11
C ARG A 158 -8.95 12.79 1.35
N MET A 159 -9.64 11.68 1.62
CA MET A 159 -11.07 11.68 1.91
C MET A 159 -11.42 12.32 3.26
N LEU A 160 -10.56 12.22 4.28
CA LEU A 160 -10.73 12.90 5.56
C LEU A 160 -10.52 14.41 5.40
N VAL A 161 -9.49 14.84 4.66
CA VAL A 161 -9.27 16.26 4.34
C VAL A 161 -10.46 16.85 3.59
N ALA A 162 -11.01 16.13 2.61
CA ALA A 162 -12.21 16.55 1.89
C ALA A 162 -13.45 16.72 2.78
N ARG A 163 -13.44 16.16 3.99
CA ARG A 163 -14.49 16.29 5.02
C ARG A 163 -14.17 17.34 6.09
N GLY A 164 -13.09 18.11 5.91
CA GLY A 164 -12.71 19.18 6.81
C GLY A 164 -11.73 18.77 7.91
N CYS A 165 -11.07 17.62 7.79
CA CYS A 165 -10.09 17.17 8.79
C CYS A 165 -8.67 17.60 8.41
N ARG A 166 -8.02 18.37 9.29
CA ARG A 166 -6.57 18.53 9.34
C ARG A 166 -5.99 17.30 10.03
N LEU A 167 -5.03 16.64 9.40
CA LEU A 167 -4.52 15.37 9.89
C LEU A 167 -3.12 15.52 10.46
N THR A 168 -2.88 14.96 11.64
CA THR A 168 -1.55 14.62 12.11
C THR A 168 -1.38 13.12 12.00
N VAL A 169 -0.56 12.68 11.05
CA VAL A 169 -0.24 11.27 10.89
C VAL A 169 0.92 10.94 11.82
N VAL A 170 0.77 9.88 12.62
CA VAL A 170 1.75 9.49 13.64
C VAL A 170 2.22 8.04 13.42
N PRO A 171 3.46 7.71 13.80
CA PRO A 171 3.96 6.34 13.73
C PRO A 171 3.06 5.34 14.46
N ALA A 172 3.07 4.09 13.99
CA ALA A 172 2.28 2.99 14.52
C ALA A 172 2.44 2.81 16.04
N GLN A 173 3.64 3.06 16.55
CA GLN A 173 4.03 2.86 17.95
C GLN A 173 3.90 4.12 18.82
N THR A 174 3.22 5.17 18.32
CA THR A 174 3.01 6.39 19.09
C THR A 174 2.20 6.09 20.35
N PRO A 175 2.63 6.53 21.55
CA PRO A 175 1.88 6.28 22.76
C PRO A 175 0.60 7.12 22.81
N ALA A 176 -0.47 6.57 23.40
CA ALA A 176 -1.75 7.25 23.57
C ALA A 176 -1.63 8.62 24.24
N SER A 177 -0.75 8.74 25.24
CA SER A 177 -0.49 10.01 25.93
C SER A 177 0.00 11.12 24.99
N ALA A 178 0.86 10.78 24.02
CA ALA A 178 1.33 11.74 23.03
C ALA A 178 0.22 12.13 22.05
N VAL A 179 -0.65 11.18 21.65
CA VAL A 179 -1.82 11.46 20.81
C VAL A 179 -2.83 12.36 21.53
N LEU A 180 -3.16 12.06 22.78
CA LEU A 180 -4.11 12.86 23.57
C LEU A 180 -3.57 14.25 23.90
N ALA A 181 -2.24 14.41 24.06
CA ALA A 181 -1.61 15.71 24.23
C ALA A 181 -1.81 16.67 23.04
N LEU A 182 -2.09 16.12 21.84
CA LEU A 182 -2.43 16.91 20.65
C LEU A 182 -3.86 17.46 20.68
N SER A 183 -4.67 17.11 21.69
CA SER A 183 -6.09 17.50 21.82
C SER A 183 -6.91 17.27 20.54
N PRO A 184 -6.92 16.04 19.98
CA PRO A 184 -7.61 15.78 18.73
C PRO A 184 -9.13 15.80 18.90
N ASP A 185 -9.85 16.23 17.85
CA ASP A 185 -11.31 16.05 17.72
C ASP A 185 -11.67 14.59 17.43
N GLY A 186 -10.72 13.80 16.92
CA GLY A 186 -10.89 12.38 16.69
C GLY A 186 -9.58 11.63 16.47
N VAL A 187 -9.58 10.34 16.76
CA VAL A 187 -8.46 9.43 16.47
C VAL A 187 -8.88 8.48 15.36
N PHE A 188 -8.04 8.35 14.34
CA PHE A 188 -8.23 7.44 13.22
C PHE A 188 -7.18 6.33 13.23
N LEU A 189 -7.62 5.09 12.97
CA LEU A 189 -6.79 3.91 12.88
C LEU A 189 -6.75 3.46 11.41
N SER A 190 -5.58 3.51 10.77
CA SER A 190 -5.50 3.22 9.34
C SER A 190 -5.63 1.74 9.01
N ASN A 191 -5.73 1.46 7.71
CA ASN A 191 -5.44 0.12 7.20
C ASN A 191 -3.94 -0.22 7.44
N GLY A 192 -3.63 -1.51 7.35
CA GLY A 192 -2.27 -2.00 7.43
C GLY A 192 -2.14 -3.43 6.91
N PRO A 193 -0.93 -3.89 6.58
CA PRO A 193 -0.67 -5.26 6.18
C PRO A 193 -0.56 -6.19 7.40
N GLY A 194 -0.76 -7.49 7.15
CA GLY A 194 -0.47 -8.52 8.13
C GLY A 194 -1.58 -8.71 9.16
N ASP A 195 -1.19 -9.29 10.30
CA ASP A 195 -2.07 -9.67 11.39
C ASP A 195 -2.09 -8.56 12.46
N PRO A 196 -3.27 -8.07 12.90
CA PRO A 196 -3.35 -7.11 14.00
C PRO A 196 -3.10 -7.73 15.38
N GLU A 197 -3.20 -9.05 15.55
CA GLU A 197 -3.00 -9.74 16.83
C GLU A 197 -1.65 -9.41 17.51
N PRO A 198 -0.49 -9.41 16.81
CA PRO A 198 0.81 -9.06 17.41
C PRO A 198 1.04 -7.56 17.63
N CYS A 199 0.09 -6.67 17.31
CA CYS A 199 0.25 -5.22 17.44
C CYS A 199 -0.07 -4.73 18.86
N ASP A 200 0.60 -5.28 19.87
CA ASP A 200 0.34 -5.01 21.29
C ASP A 200 0.35 -3.52 21.65
N TYR A 201 1.29 -2.76 21.06
CA TYR A 201 1.42 -1.32 21.24
C TYR A 201 0.15 -0.57 20.79
N ALA A 202 -0.43 -0.96 19.66
CA ALA A 202 -1.63 -0.33 19.11
C ALA A 202 -2.85 -0.74 19.94
N ILE A 203 -2.96 -2.01 20.32
CA ILE A 203 -4.03 -2.51 21.19
C ILE A 203 -4.03 -1.74 22.52
N GLN A 204 -2.87 -1.56 23.13
CA GLN A 204 -2.74 -0.82 24.38
C GLN A 204 -3.09 0.66 24.20
N ALA A 205 -2.53 1.32 23.17
CA ALA A 205 -2.82 2.72 22.91
C ALA A 205 -4.32 2.97 22.65
N ILE A 206 -5.00 2.08 21.93
CA ILE A 206 -6.45 2.18 21.68
C ILE A 206 -7.23 2.04 22.98
N LYS A 207 -6.86 1.08 23.85
CA LYS A 207 -7.50 0.93 25.17
C LYS A 207 -7.34 2.16 26.05
N ASP A 208 -6.21 2.85 25.97
CA ASP A 208 -5.95 4.06 26.76
C ASP A 208 -6.67 5.29 26.19
N ILE A 209 -7.08 5.26 24.92
CA ILE A 209 -7.82 6.34 24.25
C ILE A 209 -9.34 6.23 24.49
N LEU A 210 -9.87 5.01 24.63
CA LEU A 210 -11.29 4.70 24.85
C LEU A 210 -11.71 4.89 26.32
#